data_AF-A0A251VE31-F1
#
_entry.id   AF-A0A251VE31-F1
#
_cell.length_a   1.000
_cell.length_b   1.000
_cell.length_c   1.000
_cell.angle_alpha   90.00
_cell.angle_beta   90.00
_cell.angle_gamma   90.00
#
_symmetry.space_group_name_H-M   'P 1'
#
loop_
_entity.id
_entity.type
_entity.pdbx_description
1 polymer ?
#
loop_
_entity_poly.entity_id
_entity_poly.type
_entity_poly.pdbx_seq_one_letter_code
_entity_poly.pdbx_strand_id
1 'polypeptide(L)' 'MTNIVYRITWPKNTAEDDVRTVLVRIYGEGADIFFDREEEIRTFGLISTHGHGPHLLAKFPEGRVEEFIHAK' A
#
# COMPACT_ATOMS: atom_id res chain seq x y z
N MET A 1 0.67 2.63 16.44
CA MET A 1 0.44 1.74 15.29
C MET A 1 -1.06 1.68 15.05
N THR A 2 -1.57 2.46 14.11
CA THR A 2 -3.00 2.81 13.97
C THR A 2 -3.57 2.54 12.58
N ASN A 3 -2.77 1.95 11.67
CA ASN A 3 -3.17 1.78 10.29
C ASN A 3 -4.07 0.54 10.13
N ILE A 4 -5.11 0.67 9.31
CA ILE A 4 -5.96 -0.44 8.91
C ILE A 4 -5.50 -0.90 7.52
N VAL A 5 -5.26 -2.21 7.37
CA VAL A 5 -4.76 -2.80 6.13
C VAL A 5 -5.80 -3.76 5.57
N TYR A 6 -6.17 -3.53 4.31
CA TYR A 6 -7.08 -4.39 3.57
C TYR A 6 -6.33 -5.07 2.42
N ARG A 7 -6.54 -6.38 2.27
CA ARG A 7 -6.17 -7.10 1.06
C ARG A 7 -7.37 -7.08 0.12
N ILE A 8 -7.16 -6.61 -1.11
CA ILE A 8 -8.20 -6.58 -2.13
C ILE A 8 -7.75 -7.46 -3.29
N THR A 9 -8.59 -8.41 -3.69
CA THR A 9 -8.32 -9.35 -4.77
C THR A 9 -9.49 -9.39 -5.75
N TRP A 10 -9.22 -9.35 -7.06
CA TRP A 10 -10.23 -9.44 -8.11
C TRP A 10 -9.67 -10.13 -9.37
N PRO A 11 -10.52 -10.76 -10.20
CA PRO A 11 -10.08 -11.43 -11.43
C PRO A 11 -9.64 -10.43 -12.51
N LYS A 12 -8.62 -10.80 -13.29
CA LYS A 12 -8.03 -9.96 -14.34
C LYS A 12 -8.68 -10.17 -15.72
N ASN A 13 -9.20 -11.38 -16.00
CA ASN A 13 -10.19 -11.77 -17.03
C ASN A 13 -10.27 -13.32 -17.14
N THR A 14 -11.47 -13.86 -17.40
CA THR A 14 -11.93 -15.21 -17.86
C THR A 14 -11.23 -16.54 -17.45
N ALA A 15 -10.00 -16.54 -16.94
CA ALA A 15 -9.36 -17.72 -16.36
C ALA A 15 -9.37 -17.59 -14.83
N GLU A 16 -9.79 -18.65 -14.12
CA GLU A 16 -9.94 -18.65 -12.66
C GLU A 16 -8.64 -18.31 -11.90
N ASP A 17 -7.48 -18.50 -12.53
CA ASP A 17 -6.17 -18.36 -11.88
C ASP A 17 -5.47 -17.00 -12.08
N ASP A 18 -5.96 -16.11 -12.96
CA ASP A 18 -5.36 -14.78 -13.16
C ASP A 18 -6.05 -13.73 -12.27
N VAL A 19 -5.61 -13.66 -11.00
CA VAL A 19 -6.11 -12.70 -10.01
C VAL A 19 -5.14 -11.55 -9.78
N ARG A 20 -5.67 -10.33 -9.69
CA ARG A 20 -4.94 -9.16 -9.20
C ARG A 20 -5.13 -9.06 -7.70
N THR A 21 -4.05 -8.79 -6.97
CA THR A 21 -4.11 -8.49 -5.54
C THR A 21 -3.32 -7.22 -5.23
N VAL A 22 -3.88 -6.36 -4.39
CA VAL A 22 -3.22 -5.16 -3.86
C VAL A 22 -3.45 -5.05 -2.34
N LEU A 23 -2.63 -4.25 -1.69
CA LEU A 23 -2.87 -3.81 -0.31
C LEU A 23 -3.38 -2.37 -0.30
N VAL A 24 -4.46 -2.12 0.42
CA VAL A 24 -4.92 -0.77 0.74
C VAL A 24 -4.60 -0.51 2.20
N ARG A 25 -3.78 0.51 2.45
CA ARG A 25 -3.43 0.95 3.80
C ARG A 25 -4.13 2.27 4.07
N ILE A 26 -4.97 2.27 5.10
CA ILE A 26 -5.64 3.46 5.63
C ILE A 26 -4.84 3.96 6.82
N TYR A 27 -4.50 5.24 6.83
CA TYR A 27 -3.84 5.88 7.95
C TYR A 27 -4.83 6.01 9.11
N GLY A 28 -4.43 5.61 10.31
CA GLY A 28 -5.28 5.75 11.48
C GLY A 28 -5.38 7.18 11.97
N GLU A 29 -6.49 7.49 12.62
CA GLU A 29 -6.68 8.78 13.30
C GLU A 29 -5.55 9.00 14.34
N GLY A 30 -4.93 10.19 14.31
CA GLY A 30 -3.80 10.56 15.17
C GLY A 30 -2.43 10.00 14.76
N ALA A 31 -2.31 9.34 13.59
CA ALA A 31 -0.99 8.89 13.09
C ALA A 31 -0.03 10.06 12.79
N ASP A 32 -0.58 11.21 12.40
CA ASP A 32 0.11 12.48 12.15
C ASP A 32 0.76 13.11 13.39
N ILE A 33 0.33 12.72 14.59
CA ILE A 33 0.95 13.17 15.85
C ILE A 33 2.35 12.56 16.01
N PHE A 34 2.55 11.37 15.44
CA PHE A 34 3.79 10.60 15.58
C PHE A 34 4.68 10.64 14.33
N PHE A 35 4.10 10.89 13.16
CA PHE A 35 4.80 10.83 11.88
C PHE A 35 4.36 11.95 10.93
N ASP A 36 5.33 12.62 10.31
CA ASP A 36 5.04 13.50 9.18
C ASP A 36 4.59 12.66 7.98
N ARG A 37 3.32 12.81 7.58
CA ARG A 37 2.73 12.02 6.50
C ARG A 37 3.41 12.28 5.16
N GLU A 38 3.83 13.52 4.89
CA GLU A 38 4.50 13.86 3.64
C GLU A 38 5.89 13.24 3.59
N GLU A 39 6.63 13.29 4.70
CA GLU A 39 7.94 12.66 4.80
C GLU A 39 7.86 11.13 4.68
N GLU A 40 6.89 10.50 5.36
CA GLU A 40 6.67 9.06 5.27
C GLU A 40 6.38 8.63 3.83
N ILE A 41 5.46 9.35 3.16
CA ILE A 41 5.08 9.08 1.78
C ILE A 41 6.24 9.29 0.80
N ARG A 42 7.07 10.32 1.01
CA ARG A 42 8.25 10.59 0.18
C ARG A 42 9.29 9.49 0.36
N THR A 43 9.57 9.12 1.60
CA THR A 43 10.55 8.08 1.96
C THR A 43 10.10 6.72 1.43
N PHE A 44 8.83 6.36 1.62
CA PHE A 44 8.26 5.14 1.08
C PHE A 44 8.38 5.10 -0.45
N GLY A 45 8.02 6.20 -1.13
CA GLY A 45 8.15 6.31 -2.58
C GLY A 45 9.58 6.10 -3.07
N LEU A 46 10.57 6.65 -2.36
CA LEU A 46 11.99 6.49 -2.71
C LEU A 46 12.46 5.04 -2.51
N ILE A 47 12.11 4.40 -1.41
CA ILE A 47 12.47 2.99 -1.16
C ILE A 47 11.82 2.07 -2.21
N SER A 48 10.55 2.35 -2.53
CA SER A 48 9.75 1.63 -3.52
C SER A 48 10.35 1.69 -4.92
N THR A 49 10.83 2.86 -5.37
CA THR A 49 11.45 3.02 -6.70
C THR A 49 12.78 2.31 -6.84
N HIS A 50 13.50 2.09 -5.73
CA HIS A 50 14.77 1.35 -5.71
C HIS A 50 14.57 -0.16 -5.51
N GLY A 51 13.33 -0.65 -5.49
CA GLY A 51 13.04 -2.08 -5.30
C GLY A 51 13.29 -2.60 -3.87
N HIS A 52 13.43 -1.70 -2.90
CA HIS A 52 13.67 -2.04 -1.49
C HIS A 52 12.38 -2.10 -0.65
N GLY A 53 11.23 -2.19 -1.31
CA GLY A 53 9.91 -2.30 -0.71
C GLY A 53 8.83 -2.52 -1.76
N PRO A 54 7.55 -2.68 -1.36
CA PRO A 54 6.46 -2.87 -2.31
C PRO A 54 6.29 -1.64 -3.22
N HIS A 55 5.84 -1.86 -4.45
CA HIS A 55 5.52 -0.76 -5.35
C HIS A 55 4.36 0.11 -4.83
N LEU A 56 4.54 1.42 -4.84
CA LEU A 56 3.49 2.38 -4.56
C LEU A 56 2.62 2.59 -5.79
N LEU A 57 1.42 2.03 -5.77
CA LEU A 57 0.51 2.02 -6.92
C LEU A 57 -0.36 3.28 -6.97
N ALA A 58 -0.81 3.78 -5.83
CA ALA A 58 -1.59 5.01 -5.73
C ALA A 58 -1.50 5.64 -4.33
N LYS A 59 -1.83 6.93 -4.24
CA LYS A 59 -1.92 7.70 -2.99
C LYS A 59 -3.27 8.43 -2.95
N PHE A 60 -3.83 8.58 -1.75
CA PHE A 60 -5.02 9.38 -1.49
C PHE A 60 -4.94 9.98 -0.07
N PRO A 61 -5.77 10.97 0.29
CA PRO A 61 -5.63 11.70 1.56
C PRO A 61 -5.56 10.80 2.80
N GLU A 62 -6.40 9.76 2.83
CA GLU A 62 -6.52 8.85 3.97
C GLU A 62 -5.65 7.59 3.86
N GLY A 63 -4.78 7.47 2.85
CA GLY A 63 -4.06 6.22 2.66
C GLY A 63 -3.29 6.06 1.36
N ARG A 64 -2.97 4.81 1.06
CA ARG A 64 -2.26 4.41 -0.16
C ARG A 64 -2.59 3.00 -0.61
N VAL A 65 -2.32 2.75 -1.89
CA VAL A 65 -2.40 1.43 -2.50
C VAL A 65 -0.98 0.94 -2.78
N GLU A 66 -0.65 -0.23 -2.25
CA GLU A 66 0.67 -0.86 -2.33
C GLU A 66 0.54 -2.17 -3.12
N GLU A 67 1.63 -2.58 -3.75
CA GLU A 67 1.81 -3.93 -4.27
C GLU A 67 1.65 -4.97 -3.16
N PHE A 68 0.98 -6.09 -3.48
CA PHE A 68 0.91 -7.22 -2.58
C PHE A 68 2.18 -8.08 -2.70
N ILE A 69 2.96 -8.14 -1.61
CA ILE A 69 4.14 -9.01 -1.54
C ILE A 69 3.70 -10.42 -1.15
N HIS A 70 4.01 -11.39 -2.01
CA HIS A 70 3.79 -12.81 -1.76
C HIS A 70 4.94 -13.40 -0.92
N ALA A 71 4.99 -13.03 0.36
CA ALA A 71 5.93 -13.62 1.32
C ALA A 71 5.27 -14.79 2.09
N LYS A 72 6.06 -15.82 2.42
CA LYS A 72 5.65 -16.98 3.24
C LYS A 72 6.06 -16.79 4.69
#